data_AF-A0A0M1J6U3-F1
#
_entry.id   AF-A0A0M1J6U3-F1
#
_cell.length_a   1.000
_cell.length_b   1.000
_cell.length_c   1.000
_cell.angle_alpha   90.00
_cell.angle_beta   90.00
_cell.angle_gamma   90.00
#
_symmetry.space_group_name_H-M   'P 1'
#
loop_
_entity.id
_entity.type
_entity.pdbx_description
1 polymer ?
#
loop_
_entity_poly.entity_id
_entity_poly.type
_entity_poly.pdbx_seq_one_letter_code
_entity_poly.pdbx_strand_id
1 'polypeptide(L)'
;MSIPEPAPKKVVDDCGFLRYATLLEDVHIPWVASHPAHFCRFTLTIIRGNVSPPAFAVSQLTEVGSGSFDASSQTVESTGNGRFHVDITPTELLGSCPEGAFAMDLKVRAKATNGIYRIPSYDAEAIRGFALAPARAP
;
A
#
# COMPACT_ATOMS: atom_id res chain seq x y z
N MET A 1 -20.87 18.24 20.83
CA MET A 1 -21.23 17.70 19.50
C MET A 1 -20.14 16.71 19.15
N SER A 2 -20.36 15.45 19.50
CA SER A 2 -19.33 14.40 19.37
C SER A 2 -19.32 13.94 17.93
N ILE A 3 -18.18 14.09 17.26
CA ILE A 3 -17.97 13.52 15.92
C ILE A 3 -17.96 11.99 16.12
N PRO A 4 -18.83 11.23 15.44
CA PRO A 4 -18.78 9.77 15.53
C PRO A 4 -17.42 9.30 14.99
N GLU A 5 -16.74 8.48 15.79
CA GLU A 5 -15.51 7.81 15.39
C GLU A 5 -15.82 6.91 14.17
N PRO A 6 -15.03 6.98 13.08
CA PRO A 6 -15.25 6.10 11.94
C PRO A 6 -15.10 4.64 12.40
N ALA A 7 -15.95 3.76 11.84
CA ALA A 7 -15.96 2.33 12.13
C ALA A 7 -14.54 1.73 12.14
N PRO A 8 -14.26 0.70 12.98
CA PRO A 8 -12.92 0.15 13.11
C PRO A 8 -12.42 -0.34 11.75
N LYS A 9 -11.40 0.34 11.19
CA LYS A 9 -10.67 -0.13 10.02
C LYS A 9 -10.09 -1.51 10.36
N LYS A 10 -10.44 -2.52 9.55
CA LYS A 10 -10.24 -3.97 9.77
C LYS A 10 -8.89 -4.32 10.41
N VAL A 11 -8.97 -5.14 11.46
CA VAL A 11 -7.86 -5.57 12.31
C VAL A 11 -7.17 -6.79 11.71
N VAL A 12 -5.84 -6.72 11.59
CA VAL A 12 -4.99 -7.89 11.33
C VAL A 12 -5.12 -8.84 12.52
N ASP A 13 -5.50 -10.09 12.29
CA ASP A 13 -5.62 -11.09 13.37
C ASP A 13 -4.23 -11.56 13.85
N ASP A 14 -4.20 -12.26 15.00
CA ASP A 14 -2.96 -12.83 15.55
C ASP A 14 -2.29 -13.86 14.60
N CYS A 15 -3.03 -14.34 13.60
CA CYS A 15 -2.53 -15.22 12.55
C CYS A 15 -1.92 -14.45 11.36
N GLY A 16 -1.93 -13.12 11.37
CA GLY A 16 -1.38 -12.28 10.30
C GLY A 16 -2.31 -12.12 9.08
N PHE A 17 -3.59 -12.47 9.21
CA PHE A 17 -4.58 -12.25 8.16
C PHE A 17 -5.32 -10.94 8.36
N LEU A 18 -5.50 -10.22 7.28
CA LEU A 18 -6.45 -9.13 7.20
C LEU A 18 -7.83 -9.70 6.83
N ARG A 19 -8.74 -9.68 7.80
CA ARG A 19 -10.07 -10.31 7.68
C ARG A 19 -11.08 -9.35 7.08
N TYR A 20 -11.91 -9.83 6.14
CA TYR A 20 -13.00 -9.04 5.58
C TYR A 20 -14.39 -9.68 5.81
N ALA A 21 -15.38 -8.87 6.15
CA ALA A 21 -16.76 -9.33 6.30
C ALA A 21 -17.47 -9.46 4.94
N THR A 22 -17.25 -8.49 4.06
CA THR A 22 -17.79 -8.47 2.69
C THR A 22 -16.70 -8.13 1.68
N LEU A 23 -16.93 -8.50 0.42
CA LEU A 23 -16.02 -8.22 -0.69
C LEU A 23 -16.05 -6.76 -1.18
N LEU A 24 -17.01 -5.96 -0.69
CA LEU A 24 -17.25 -4.57 -1.09
C LEU A 24 -16.76 -3.55 -0.06
N GLU A 25 -16.36 -4.01 1.12
CA GLU A 25 -15.90 -3.13 2.18
C GLU A 25 -14.37 -3.00 2.09
N ASP A 26 -13.94 -1.76 1.88
CA ASP A 26 -12.54 -1.42 1.67
C ASP A 26 -11.62 -1.93 2.77
N VAL A 27 -10.40 -2.22 2.32
CA VAL A 27 -9.28 -2.60 3.14
C VAL A 27 -8.28 -1.45 3.12
N HIS A 28 -7.92 -1.01 4.32
CA HIS A 28 -6.96 0.06 4.50
C HIS A 28 -5.53 -0.48 4.46
N ILE A 29 -4.73 -0.03 3.49
CA ILE A 29 -3.33 -0.42 3.34
C ILE A 29 -2.44 0.82 3.54
N PRO A 30 -1.86 0.99 4.74
CA PRO A 30 -0.96 2.11 5.02
C PRO A 30 0.51 1.76 4.76
N TRP A 31 1.30 2.76 4.34
CA TRP A 31 2.77 2.66 4.28
C TRP A 31 3.45 4.00 4.58
N VAL A 32 4.75 3.94 4.82
CA VAL A 32 5.59 5.12 5.04
C VAL A 32 6.75 5.08 4.06
N ALA A 33 6.82 6.08 3.20
CA ALA A 33 7.93 6.33 2.29
C ALA A 33 8.62 7.62 2.73
N SER A 34 9.89 7.55 3.14
CA SER A 34 10.59 8.74 3.62
C SER A 34 12.08 8.70 3.31
N HIS A 35 12.66 9.89 3.22
CA HIS A 35 14.09 10.18 3.08
C HIS A 35 14.33 11.53 3.77
N PRO A 36 15.55 11.84 4.26
CA PRO A 36 15.88 13.17 4.76
C PRO A 36 15.33 14.30 3.85
N ALA A 37 14.59 15.23 4.47
CA ALA A 37 13.90 16.36 3.85
C ALA A 37 12.92 15.99 2.70
N HIS A 38 12.42 14.76 2.66
CA HIS A 38 11.47 14.25 1.65
C HIS A 38 11.97 14.32 0.19
N PHE A 39 13.29 14.43 -0.02
CA PHE A 39 13.91 14.44 -1.36
C PHE A 39 14.03 13.03 -1.97
N CYS A 40 12.90 12.36 -2.13
CA CYS A 40 12.83 11.03 -2.73
C CYS A 40 11.52 10.83 -3.47
N ARG A 41 11.54 9.87 -4.39
CA ARG A 41 10.35 9.31 -5.01
C ARG A 41 10.13 7.91 -4.47
N PHE A 42 8.91 7.41 -4.50
CA PHE A 42 8.64 6.03 -4.15
C PHE A 42 7.78 5.32 -5.19
N THR A 43 7.75 4.01 -5.11
CA THR A 43 6.86 3.13 -5.87
C THR A 43 6.41 2.00 -4.94
N LEU A 44 5.12 1.70 -4.94
CA LEU A 44 4.54 0.62 -4.14
C LEU A 44 3.91 -0.42 -5.08
N THR A 45 4.27 -1.68 -4.92
CA THR A 45 3.70 -2.76 -5.73
C THR A 45 3.04 -3.79 -4.83
N ILE A 46 1.80 -4.19 -5.12
CA ILE A 46 1.06 -5.22 -4.38
C ILE A 46 0.84 -6.44 -5.29
N ILE A 47 1.63 -7.47 -5.08
CA ILE A 47 1.67 -8.64 -5.93
C ILE A 47 0.90 -9.75 -5.25
N ARG A 48 -0.12 -10.32 -5.88
CA ARG A 48 -0.73 -11.57 -5.40
C ARG A 48 0.23 -12.73 -5.68
N GLY A 49 0.53 -13.52 -4.65
CA GLY A 49 1.48 -14.63 -4.74
C GLY A 49 1.05 -15.70 -5.74
N ASN A 50 2.02 -16.19 -6.52
CA ASN A 50 1.86 -17.28 -7.49
C ASN A 50 0.80 -17.03 -8.60
N VAL A 51 0.51 -15.77 -8.94
CA VAL A 51 -0.37 -15.40 -10.05
C VAL A 51 0.31 -14.31 -10.89
N SER A 52 0.28 -14.46 -12.21
CA SER A 52 0.82 -13.49 -13.17
C SER A 52 -0.30 -13.03 -14.10
N PRO A 53 -0.44 -11.72 -14.39
CA PRO A 53 0.32 -10.57 -13.87
C PRO A 53 -0.06 -10.16 -12.42
N PRO A 54 0.74 -9.31 -11.74
CA PRO A 54 0.46 -8.86 -10.37
C PRO A 54 -0.93 -8.22 -10.24
N ALA A 55 -1.63 -8.54 -9.15
CA ALA A 55 -3.01 -8.12 -8.92
C ALA A 55 -3.21 -6.60 -8.82
N PHE A 56 -2.21 -5.85 -8.34
CA PHE A 56 -2.33 -4.40 -8.19
C PHE A 56 -0.97 -3.70 -8.08
N ALA A 57 -0.69 -2.69 -8.89
CA ALA A 57 0.55 -1.92 -8.78
C ALA A 57 0.26 -0.43 -8.65
N VAL A 58 0.63 0.18 -7.52
CA VAL A 58 0.80 1.64 -7.40
C VAL A 58 2.14 1.97 -8.08
N SER A 59 2.18 1.76 -9.41
CA SER A 59 3.41 1.74 -10.21
C SER A 59 3.97 3.14 -10.52
N GLN A 60 3.43 4.20 -9.93
CA GLN A 60 3.88 5.55 -10.24
C GLN A 60 5.05 5.96 -9.34
N LEU A 61 6.05 6.59 -9.96
CA LEU A 61 7.15 7.27 -9.27
C LEU A 61 6.59 8.53 -8.61
N THR A 62 6.11 8.42 -7.39
CA THR A 62 5.47 9.52 -6.68
C THR A 62 6.45 10.24 -5.78
N GLU A 63 6.44 11.58 -5.77
CA GLU A 63 7.24 12.36 -4.82
C GLU A 63 6.69 12.13 -3.40
N VAL A 64 7.58 11.92 -2.43
CA VAL A 64 7.16 11.76 -1.03
C VAL A 64 6.48 13.02 -0.46
N GLY A 65 6.74 14.19 -1.06
CA GLY A 65 6.06 15.45 -0.74
C GLY A 65 4.72 15.65 -1.46
N SER A 66 4.26 14.70 -2.28
CA SER A 66 2.97 14.82 -2.96
C SER A 66 1.79 14.73 -1.99
N GLY A 67 0.72 15.45 -2.32
CA GLY A 67 -0.61 15.23 -1.74
C GLY A 67 -1.22 13.92 -2.23
N SER A 68 -2.54 13.81 -2.16
CA SER A 68 -3.26 12.67 -2.76
C SER A 68 -2.99 12.59 -4.27
N PHE A 69 -2.94 11.37 -4.81
CA PHE A 69 -2.71 11.12 -6.22
C PHE A 69 -3.43 9.86 -6.69
N ASP A 70 -3.79 9.82 -7.97
CA ASP A 70 -4.47 8.65 -8.55
C ASP A 70 -3.45 7.64 -9.09
N ALA A 71 -3.50 6.42 -8.57
CA ALA A 71 -2.64 5.31 -8.97
C ALA A 71 -3.44 4.24 -9.68
N SER A 72 -3.27 4.13 -11.01
CA SER A 72 -3.93 3.17 -11.91
C SER A 72 -5.47 3.21 -11.90
N SER A 73 -6.11 2.80 -10.80
CA SER A 73 -7.56 2.79 -10.58
C SER A 73 -7.98 3.24 -9.18
N GLN A 74 -7.04 3.65 -8.33
CA GLN A 74 -7.27 3.94 -6.92
C GLN A 74 -6.68 5.28 -6.51
N THR A 75 -7.39 6.02 -5.67
CA THR A 75 -6.85 7.25 -5.09
C THR A 75 -5.99 6.90 -3.89
N VAL A 76 -4.71 7.24 -3.96
CA VAL A 76 -3.78 7.17 -2.84
C VAL A 76 -3.86 8.48 -2.08
N GLU A 77 -4.12 8.39 -0.78
CA GLU A 77 -4.15 9.53 0.11
C GLU A 77 -2.82 9.71 0.82
N SER A 78 -2.41 10.98 0.97
CA SER A 78 -1.24 11.39 1.74
C SER A 78 -1.72 12.05 3.03
N THR A 79 -1.23 11.56 4.16
CA THR A 79 -1.47 12.18 5.49
C THR A 79 -0.32 13.11 5.90
N GLY A 80 0.59 13.40 4.96
CA GLY A 80 1.80 14.18 5.20
C GLY A 80 2.95 13.36 5.79
N ASN A 81 4.13 13.97 5.87
CA ASN A 81 5.34 13.36 6.44
C ASN A 81 5.72 12.00 5.81
N GLY A 82 5.42 11.82 4.52
CA GLY A 82 5.68 10.57 3.79
C GLY A 82 4.81 9.39 4.20
N ARG A 83 3.67 9.63 4.84
CA ARG A 83 2.69 8.61 5.23
C ARG A 83 1.55 8.58 4.22
N PHE A 84 1.32 7.42 3.65
CA PHE A 84 0.34 7.22 2.59
C PHE A 84 -0.57 6.05 2.93
N HIS A 85 -1.75 6.04 2.33
CA HIS A 85 -2.62 4.88 2.35
C HIS A 85 -3.45 4.79 1.08
N VAL A 86 -3.97 3.59 0.85
CA VAL A 86 -5.01 3.33 -0.14
C VAL A 86 -6.08 2.49 0.53
N ASP A 87 -7.33 2.84 0.26
CA ASP A 87 -8.48 2.03 0.63
C ASP A 87 -8.89 1.27 -0.64
N ILE A 88 -8.87 -0.07 -0.60
CA ILE A 88 -9.09 -0.93 -1.78
C ILE A 88 -10.01 -2.09 -1.42
N THR A 89 -10.94 -2.46 -2.31
CA THR A 89 -11.86 -3.55 -2.00
C THR A 89 -11.17 -4.92 -2.07
N PRO A 90 -11.61 -5.91 -1.27
CA PRO A 90 -11.19 -7.29 -1.47
C PRO A 90 -11.50 -7.80 -2.88
N THR A 91 -12.58 -7.34 -3.53
CA THR A 91 -12.90 -7.70 -4.92
C THR A 91 -11.79 -7.32 -5.90
N GLU A 92 -11.20 -6.13 -5.76
CA GLU A 92 -10.12 -5.69 -6.64
C GLU A 92 -8.83 -6.45 -6.39
N LEU A 93 -8.55 -6.76 -5.12
CA LEU A 93 -7.35 -7.52 -4.76
C LEU A 93 -7.47 -9.02 -5.02
N LEU A 94 -8.65 -9.62 -4.88
CA LEU A 94 -8.91 -11.07 -4.95
C LEU A 94 -9.61 -11.54 -6.22
N GLY A 95 -10.29 -10.65 -6.95
CA GLY A 95 -11.15 -11.03 -8.07
C GLY A 95 -12.23 -12.01 -7.60
N SER A 96 -12.27 -13.20 -8.19
CA SER A 96 -13.19 -14.28 -7.79
C SER A 96 -12.68 -15.17 -6.65
N CYS A 97 -11.44 -14.97 -6.18
CA CYS A 97 -10.86 -15.81 -5.13
C CYS A 97 -11.45 -15.44 -3.74
N PRO A 98 -11.74 -16.42 -2.88
CA PRO A 98 -12.20 -16.16 -1.52
C PRO A 98 -11.07 -15.80 -0.55
N GLU A 99 -9.81 -16.04 -0.92
CA GLU A 99 -8.65 -15.70 -0.09
C GLU A 99 -7.41 -15.54 -0.98
N GLY A 100 -6.39 -14.86 -0.48
CA GLY A 100 -5.17 -14.61 -1.23
C GLY A 100 -4.03 -14.09 -0.37
N ALA A 101 -2.81 -14.44 -0.75
CA ALA A 101 -1.60 -13.91 -0.14
C ALA A 101 -0.95 -12.89 -1.06
N PHE A 102 -0.40 -11.84 -0.49
CA PHE A 102 0.13 -10.69 -1.20
C PHE A 102 1.50 -10.30 -0.67
N ALA A 103 2.37 -9.85 -1.57
CA ALA A 103 3.63 -9.18 -1.26
C ALA A 103 3.47 -7.70 -1.60
N MET A 104 3.76 -6.85 -0.62
CA MET A 104 3.85 -5.41 -0.76
C MET A 104 5.32 -5.03 -0.82
N ASP A 105 5.77 -4.55 -1.97
CA ASP A 105 7.13 -4.09 -2.23
C ASP A 105 7.14 -2.56 -2.34
N LEU A 106 7.80 -1.90 -1.38
CA LEU A 106 7.98 -0.45 -1.35
C LEU A 106 9.43 -0.10 -1.67
N LYS A 107 9.61 0.65 -2.76
CA LYS A 107 10.91 1.18 -3.17
C LYS A 107 10.94 2.69 -3.02
N VAL A 108 11.92 3.20 -2.29
CA VAL A 108 12.18 4.64 -2.12
C VAL A 108 13.49 4.99 -2.80
N ARG A 109 13.40 5.86 -3.80
CA ARG A 109 14.51 6.33 -4.63
C ARG A 109 14.92 7.74 -4.22
N ALA A 110 16.11 7.87 -3.66
CA ALA A 110 16.66 9.19 -3.34
C ALA A 110 16.91 10.01 -4.61
N LYS A 111 16.72 11.33 -4.50
CA LYS A 111 16.99 12.29 -5.60
C LYS A 111 18.44 12.78 -5.64
N ALA A 112 19.29 12.28 -4.74
CA ALA A 112 20.72 12.61 -4.70
C ALA A 112 21.41 12.21 -6.02
N THR A 113 22.22 13.13 -6.56
CA THR A 113 22.92 12.98 -7.84
C THR A 113 24.37 13.47 -7.68
N ASN A 114 25.29 12.90 -8.46
CA ASN A 114 26.67 13.38 -8.58
C ASN A 114 26.85 14.38 -9.75
N GLY A 115 25.74 14.84 -10.34
CA GLY A 115 25.73 15.72 -11.51
C GLY A 115 25.69 14.99 -12.85
N ILE A 116 25.94 13.68 -12.87
CA ILE A 116 25.87 12.84 -14.08
C ILE A 116 24.78 11.77 -13.94
N TYR A 117 24.74 11.10 -12.78
CA TYR A 117 23.77 10.07 -12.46
C TYR A 117 23.24 10.23 -11.04
N ARG A 118 22.03 9.71 -10.82
CA ARG A 118 21.46 9.50 -9.49
C ARG A 118 22.28 8.47 -8.72
N ILE A 119 22.47 8.68 -7.43
CA ILE A 119 23.28 7.83 -6.55
C ILE A 119 22.36 6.76 -5.91
N PRO A 120 22.38 5.50 -6.37
CA PRO A 120 21.44 4.46 -5.91
C PRO A 120 21.74 3.97 -4.49
N SER A 121 22.93 4.21 -3.95
CA SER A 121 23.30 3.78 -2.59
C SER A 121 22.52 4.50 -1.49
N TYR A 122 21.74 5.53 -1.83
CA TYR A 122 20.84 6.23 -0.90
C TYR A 122 19.39 5.75 -0.99
N ASP A 123 19.13 4.69 -1.76
CA ASP A 123 17.80 4.09 -1.86
C ASP A 123 17.49 3.20 -0.67
N ALA A 124 16.21 3.02 -0.43
CA ALA A 124 15.69 2.07 0.54
C ALA A 124 14.61 1.21 -0.11
N GLU A 125 14.54 -0.05 0.30
CA GLU A 125 13.51 -1.00 -0.11
C GLU A 125 12.98 -1.73 1.13
N ALA A 126 11.68 -1.95 1.17
CA ALA A 126 11.04 -2.71 2.22
C ALA A 126 9.94 -3.60 1.62
N ILE A 127 9.91 -4.85 2.04
CA ILE A 127 8.93 -5.83 1.60
C ILE A 127 8.13 -6.32 2.81
N ARG A 128 6.80 -6.38 2.67
CA ARG A 128 5.90 -6.96 3.66
C ARG A 128 4.92 -7.91 2.99
N GLY A 129 4.70 -9.08 3.60
CA GLY A 129 3.61 -9.98 3.21
C GLY A 129 2.33 -9.69 4.00
N PHE A 130 1.18 -9.88 3.37
CA PHE A 130 -0.11 -9.94 4.06
C PHE A 130 -1.04 -10.93 3.35
N ALA A 131 -1.99 -11.49 4.08
CA ALA A 131 -3.02 -12.37 3.53
C ALA A 131 -4.41 -11.78 3.76
N LEU A 132 -5.27 -11.89 2.77
CA LEU A 132 -6.69 -11.55 2.85
C LEU A 132 -7.51 -12.82 2.92
N ALA A 133 -8.47 -12.85 3.84
CA ALA A 133 -9.40 -13.95 3.98
C ALA A 133 -10.73 -13.47 4.58
N PRO A 134 -11.83 -14.22 4.41
CA PRO A 134 -13.10 -13.87 5.01
C PRO A 134 -12.99 -13.92 6.54
N ALA A 135 -13.83 -13.13 7.20
CA ALA A 135 -14.04 -13.26 8.64
C ALA A 135 -14.50 -14.70 8.95
N ARG A 136 -13.93 -15.31 10.00
CA ARG A 136 -14.40 -16.62 10.43
C ARG A 136 -15.81 -16.46 10.97
N ALA A 137 -16.69 -17.38 10.58
CA ALA A 137 -17.94 -17.56 11.30
C ALA A 137 -17.60 -17.94 12.76
N PRO A 138 -18.37 -17.45 13.75
CA PRO A 138 -18.18 -17.82 15.15
C PRO A 138 -18.35 -19.32 15.38
#